data_AF-B2IL85-F1
#
_entry.id   AF-B2IL85-F1
#
_cell.length_a   1.000
_cell.length_b   1.000
_cell.length_c   1.000
_cell.angle_alpha   90.00
_cell.angle_beta   90.00
_cell.angle_gamma   90.00
#
_symmetry.space_group_name_H-M   'P 1'
#
loop_
_entity.id
_entity.type
_entity.pdbx_description
1 polymer ?
#
loop_
_entity_poly.entity_id
_entity_poly.type
_entity_poly.pdbx_seq_one_letter_code
_entity_poly.pdbx_strand_id
1 'polypeptide(L)'
;MKERVAQPNPEQPTSSPPEAKLSSLFQHFNHEAARREGWDLIAEGHYADGDAKIQIQTTRGTSPFREDRDAWKHVVDEARKYSQLHRDALDLIDRREQMAIFTVHGFW
;
A
#
# COMPACT_ATOMS: atom_id res chain seq x y z
N MET A 1 -10.73 -7.10 58.33
CA MET A 1 -10.28 -6.28 57.18
C MET A 1 -9.20 -7.09 56.48
N LYS A 2 -9.52 -7.91 55.47
CA LYS A 2 -9.53 -7.65 54.02
C LYS A 2 -8.17 -7.16 53.47
N GLU A 3 -7.32 -8.10 53.11
CA GLU A 3 -6.27 -7.88 52.09
C GLU A 3 -6.55 -8.86 50.95
N ARG A 4 -7.09 -8.33 49.84
CA ARG A 4 -7.17 -9.07 48.57
C ARG A 4 -5.92 -8.71 47.79
N VAL A 5 -5.09 -9.71 47.52
CA VAL A 5 -3.96 -9.62 46.59
C VAL A 5 -4.52 -9.35 45.20
N ALA A 6 -4.24 -8.17 44.65
CA ALA A 6 -4.56 -7.84 43.28
C ALA A 6 -3.60 -8.60 42.35
N GLN A 7 -4.12 -9.52 41.55
CA GLN A 7 -3.38 -10.11 40.44
C GLN A 7 -3.18 -9.06 39.35
N PRO A 8 -2.01 -8.96 38.70
CA PRO A 8 -1.84 -8.10 37.54
C PRO A 8 -2.70 -8.62 36.38
N ASN A 9 -3.50 -7.71 35.82
CA ASN A 9 -4.36 -7.89 34.66
C ASN A 9 -3.52 -8.38 33.45
N PRO A 10 -3.94 -9.41 32.69
CA PRO A 10 -3.25 -9.78 31.46
C PRO A 10 -3.39 -8.63 30.47
N GLU A 11 -2.27 -8.03 30.11
CA GLU A 11 -2.16 -6.98 29.11
C GLU A 11 -2.86 -7.44 27.83
N GLN A 12 -3.84 -6.65 27.41
CA GLN A 12 -4.58 -6.82 26.16
C GLN A 12 -3.60 -6.86 24.98
N PRO A 13 -3.91 -7.59 23.88
CA PRO A 13 -3.02 -7.67 22.73
C PRO A 13 -2.79 -6.26 22.19
N THR A 14 -1.53 -5.82 22.24
CA THR A 14 -1.10 -4.55 21.65
C THR A 14 -1.43 -4.59 20.17
N SER A 15 -2.46 -3.86 19.76
CA SER A 15 -2.71 -3.53 18.36
C SER A 15 -1.39 -3.04 17.77
N SER A 16 -0.80 -3.80 16.85
CA SER A 16 0.44 -3.40 16.19
C SER A 16 0.30 -1.97 15.67
N PRO A 17 1.33 -1.12 15.76
CA PRO A 17 1.29 0.21 15.18
C PRO A 17 0.83 0.11 13.72
N PRO A 18 0.00 1.05 13.22
CA PRO A 18 -0.49 1.01 11.84
C PRO A 18 0.65 0.87 10.81
N GLU A 19 1.84 1.39 11.14
CA GLU A 19 3.08 1.26 10.36
C GLU A 19 3.58 -0.19 10.23
N ALA A 20 3.54 -0.98 11.30
CA ALA A 20 3.96 -2.39 11.27
C ALA A 20 3.01 -3.23 10.41
N LYS A 21 1.74 -2.83 10.34
CA LYS A 21 0.74 -3.47 9.49
C LYS A 21 0.92 -3.11 8.02
N LEU A 22 1.12 -1.84 7.68
CA LEU A 22 1.36 -1.38 6.31
C LEU A 22 2.64 -1.96 5.72
N SER A 23 3.73 -1.94 6.49
CA SER A 23 5.01 -2.56 6.08
C SER A 23 4.88 -4.07 5.88
N SER A 24 4.11 -4.77 6.72
CA SER A 24 3.82 -6.19 6.52
C SER A 24 2.99 -6.42 5.26
N LEU A 25 1.93 -5.65 5.03
CA LEU A 25 1.09 -5.82 3.84
C LEU A 25 1.84 -5.50 2.54
N PHE A 26 2.67 -4.46 2.54
CA PHE A 26 3.58 -4.15 1.42
C PHE A 26 4.50 -5.33 1.12
N GLN A 27 5.11 -5.95 2.13
CA GLN A 27 5.98 -7.13 1.93
C GLN A 27 5.24 -8.36 1.37
N HIS A 28 3.95 -8.49 1.63
CA HIS A 28 3.12 -9.60 1.13
C HIS A 28 2.46 -9.29 -0.23
N PHE A 29 2.57 -8.05 -0.72
CA PHE A 29 2.11 -7.69 -2.05
C PHE A 29 2.83 -8.53 -3.12
N ASN A 30 2.11 -8.92 -4.16
CA ASN A 30 2.67 -9.74 -5.24
C ASN A 30 3.49 -8.90 -6.23
N HIS A 31 4.65 -8.44 -5.78
CA HIS A 31 5.62 -7.66 -6.56
C HIS A 31 6.08 -8.39 -7.84
N GLU A 32 6.09 -9.72 -7.86
CA GLU A 32 6.47 -10.44 -9.08
C GLU A 32 5.40 -10.30 -10.16
N ALA A 33 4.11 -10.41 -9.82
CA ALA A 33 3.03 -10.23 -10.77
C ALA A 33 2.99 -8.81 -11.32
N ALA A 34 3.10 -7.79 -10.45
CA ALA A 34 3.17 -6.39 -10.88
C ALA A 34 4.35 -6.17 -11.86
N ARG A 35 5.55 -6.66 -11.51
CA ARG A 35 6.74 -6.49 -12.36
C ARG A 35 6.64 -7.19 -13.72
N ARG A 36 5.90 -8.31 -13.81
CA ARG A 36 5.61 -8.96 -15.10
C ARG A 36 4.73 -8.11 -16.00
N GLU A 37 3.85 -7.29 -15.43
CA GLU A 37 3.05 -6.30 -16.16
C GLU A 37 3.83 -4.99 -16.41
N GLY A 38 4.99 -4.84 -15.80
CA GLY A 38 5.91 -3.72 -16.02
C GLY A 38 5.72 -2.54 -15.08
N TRP A 39 5.09 -2.75 -13.92
CA TRP A 39 4.94 -1.76 -12.85
C TRP A 39 5.23 -2.40 -11.48
N ASP A 40 5.42 -1.62 -10.43
CA ASP A 40 5.56 -2.16 -9.07
C ASP A 40 5.16 -1.12 -8.01
N LEU A 41 4.96 -1.58 -6.78
CA LEU A 41 4.87 -0.71 -5.60
C LEU A 41 6.28 -0.42 -5.07
N ILE A 42 6.61 0.86 -4.94
CA ILE A 42 7.90 1.32 -4.42
C ILE A 42 7.68 2.07 -3.12
N ALA A 43 8.40 1.66 -2.07
CA ALA A 43 8.45 2.37 -0.80
C ALA A 43 9.64 3.36 -0.81
N GLU A 44 9.36 4.66 -0.92
CA GLU A 44 10.36 5.73 -1.02
C GLU A 44 10.61 6.44 0.33
N GLY A 45 10.57 5.67 1.42
CA GLY A 45 10.76 6.20 2.77
C GLY A 45 9.50 6.88 3.30
N HIS A 46 9.65 8.05 3.93
CA HIS A 46 8.57 8.75 4.62
C HIS A 46 8.54 10.23 4.23
N TYR A 47 7.35 10.82 4.27
CA TYR A 47 7.16 12.26 4.19
C TYR A 47 7.65 12.96 5.48
N ALA A 48 7.74 14.30 5.43
CA ALA A 48 8.20 15.10 6.57
C ALA A 48 7.27 15.02 7.80
N ASP A 49 6.01 14.63 7.61
CA ASP A 49 5.04 14.36 8.67
C ASP A 49 5.11 12.93 9.22
N GLY A 50 6.00 12.09 8.68
CA GLY A 50 6.21 10.71 9.11
C GLY A 50 5.38 9.67 8.35
N ASP A 51 4.48 10.08 7.46
CA ASP A 51 3.67 9.13 6.67
C ASP A 51 4.55 8.35 5.68
N ALA A 52 4.35 7.04 5.58
CA ALA A 52 5.06 6.21 4.61
C ALA A 52 4.70 6.61 3.18
N LYS A 53 5.71 6.67 2.31
CA LYS A 53 5.56 6.99 0.89
C LYS A 53 5.58 5.71 0.08
N ILE A 54 4.42 5.29 -0.42
CA ILE A 54 4.25 4.06 -1.20
C ILE A 54 3.55 4.43 -2.50
N GLN A 55 4.23 4.19 -3.63
CA GLN A 55 3.80 4.67 -4.94
C GLN A 55 3.80 3.57 -5.99
N ILE A 56 2.95 3.73 -7.01
CA ILE A 56 3.00 2.90 -8.22
C ILE A 56 4.00 3.52 -9.18
N GLN A 57 5.01 2.77 -9.58
CA GLN A 57 6.00 3.20 -10.56
C GLN A 57 6.19 2.18 -11.67
N THR A 58 6.63 2.66 -12.83
CA THR A 58 7.07 1.82 -13.94
C THR A 58 8.37 1.08 -13.60
N THR A 59 8.46 -0.19 -14.00
CA THR A 59 9.72 -0.93 -13.90
C THR A 59 10.62 -0.56 -15.09
N ARG A 60 11.42 0.50 -14.91
CA ARG A 60 12.30 1.04 -15.95
C ARG A 60 13.10 -0.07 -16.65
N GLY A 61 13.17 0.00 -17.98
CA GLY A 61 13.97 -0.91 -18.83
C GLY A 61 13.18 -2.05 -19.49
N THR A 62 12.13 -2.57 -18.85
CA THR A 62 11.30 -3.66 -19.41
C THR A 62 9.80 -3.35 -19.38
N SER A 63 9.42 -2.18 -18.86
CA SER A 63 8.01 -1.76 -18.79
C SER A 63 7.43 -1.43 -20.17
N PRO A 64 6.16 -1.82 -20.46
CA PRO A 64 5.44 -1.34 -21.63
C PRO A 64 4.96 0.12 -21.48
N PHE A 65 5.06 0.69 -20.28
CA PHE A 65 4.61 2.04 -19.95
C PHE A 65 5.72 3.06 -20.19
N ARG A 66 5.38 4.24 -20.73
CA ARG A 66 6.37 5.30 -20.99
C ARG A 66 6.66 6.13 -19.75
N GLU A 67 5.66 6.29 -18.90
CA GLU A 67 5.71 7.06 -17.67
C GLU A 67 4.82 6.43 -16.59
N ASP A 68 5.03 6.83 -15.34
CA ASP A 68 4.28 6.30 -14.18
C ASP A 68 2.77 6.53 -14.31
N ARG A 69 2.36 7.61 -14.99
CA ARG A 69 0.95 7.89 -15.27
C ARG A 69 0.30 6.83 -16.18
N ASP A 70 1.05 6.24 -17.12
CA ASP A 70 0.52 5.15 -17.93
C ASP A 70 0.30 3.89 -17.09
N ALA A 71 1.21 3.61 -16.14
CA ALA A 71 1.05 2.53 -15.18
C ALA A 71 -0.16 2.79 -14.26
N TRP A 72 -0.35 4.01 -13.77
CA TRP A 72 -1.53 4.37 -12.97
C TRP A 72 -2.83 4.07 -13.72
N LYS A 73 -2.90 4.47 -15.00
CA LYS A 73 -4.07 4.22 -15.83
C LYS A 73 -4.34 2.71 -15.97
N HIS A 74 -3.30 1.93 -16.25
CA HIS A 74 -3.39 0.47 -16.36
C HIS A 74 -3.92 -0.15 -15.05
N VAL A 75 -3.34 0.24 -13.91
CA VAL A 75 -3.75 -0.29 -12.61
C VAL A 75 -5.21 0.03 -12.29
N VAL A 76 -5.64 1.28 -12.52
CA VAL A 76 -7.04 1.68 -12.32
C VAL A 76 -7.99 0.92 -13.23
N ASP A 77 -7.65 0.76 -14.51
CA ASP A 77 -8.51 0.06 -15.47
C ASP A 77 -8.67 -1.43 -15.13
N GLU A 78 -7.62 -2.09 -14.67
CA GLU A 78 -7.69 -3.50 -14.24
C GLU A 78 -8.36 -3.66 -12.86
N ALA A 79 -8.18 -2.71 -11.94
CA ALA A 79 -8.92 -2.70 -10.67
C ALA A 79 -10.44 -2.61 -10.88
N ARG A 80 -10.87 -1.80 -11.86
CA ARG A 80 -12.28 -1.70 -12.28
C ARG A 80 -12.81 -2.99 -12.90
N LYS A 81 -11.94 -3.80 -13.51
CA LYS A 81 -12.25 -5.15 -14.00
C LYS A 81 -12.19 -6.21 -12.90
N TYR A 82 -12.14 -5.80 -11.63
CA TYR A 82 -12.11 -6.68 -10.46
C TYR A 82 -10.80 -7.48 -10.30
N SER A 83 -9.69 -7.00 -10.87
CA SER A 83 -8.40 -7.63 -10.64
C SER A 83 -7.90 -7.38 -9.22
N GLN A 84 -7.67 -8.46 -8.46
CA GLN A 84 -7.29 -8.38 -7.06
C GLN A 84 -5.92 -7.70 -6.87
N LEU A 85 -4.93 -8.05 -7.70
CA LEU A 85 -3.58 -7.46 -7.68
C LEU A 85 -3.64 -5.92 -7.71
N HIS A 86 -4.47 -5.39 -8.59
CA HIS A 86 -4.58 -3.96 -8.84
C HIS A 86 -5.33 -3.22 -7.73
N ARG A 87 -6.35 -3.87 -7.16
CA ARG A 87 -7.06 -3.33 -5.98
C ARG A 87 -6.16 -3.31 -4.76
N ASP A 88 -5.45 -4.41 -4.51
CA ASP A 88 -4.46 -4.49 -3.42
C ASP A 88 -3.40 -3.39 -3.58
N ALA A 89 -2.94 -3.12 -4.81
CA ALA A 89 -2.02 -2.03 -5.07
C ALA A 89 -2.60 -0.66 -4.70
N LEU A 90 -3.84 -0.37 -5.12
CA LEU A 90 -4.51 0.89 -4.84
C LEU A 90 -4.85 1.09 -3.35
N ASP A 91 -5.08 -0.01 -2.62
CA ASP A 91 -5.30 0.00 -1.17
C ASP A 91 -4.00 0.22 -0.38
N LEU A 92 -2.84 -0.12 -0.96
CA LEU A 92 -1.53 -0.07 -0.29
C LEU A 92 -0.74 1.21 -0.57
N ILE A 93 -0.98 1.89 -1.69
CA ILE A 93 -0.34 3.19 -1.95
C ILE A 93 -0.73 4.23 -0.91
N ASP A 94 0.17 5.19 -0.69
CA ASP A 94 -0.08 6.25 0.27
C ASP A 94 -1.21 7.18 -0.16
N ARG A 95 -1.79 7.89 0.81
CA ARG A 95 -2.97 8.72 0.59
C ARG A 95 -2.73 9.82 -0.45
N ARG A 96 -1.52 10.37 -0.53
CA ARG A 96 -1.23 11.46 -1.49
C ARG A 96 -1.16 10.90 -2.90
N GLU A 97 -0.56 9.72 -3.08
CA GLU A 97 -0.58 8.98 -4.34
C GLU A 97 -2.02 8.61 -4.75
N GLN A 98 -2.84 8.09 -3.82
CA GLN A 98 -4.25 7.80 -4.08
C GLN A 98 -5.00 9.03 -4.59
N MET A 99 -4.79 10.19 -3.96
CA MET A 99 -5.42 11.45 -4.39
C MET A 99 -4.92 11.92 -5.75
N ALA A 100 -3.63 11.75 -6.05
CA ALA A 100 -3.08 12.08 -7.36
C ALA A 100 -3.70 11.22 -8.46
N ILE A 101 -3.76 9.89 -8.26
CA ILE A 101 -4.38 8.94 -9.19
C ILE A 101 -5.87 9.25 -9.34
N PHE A 102 -6.58 9.43 -8.21
CA PHE A 102 -8.00 9.77 -8.20
C PHE A 102 -8.31 11.04 -8.98
N THR A 103 -7.49 12.08 -8.83
CA THR A 103 -7.67 13.36 -9.54
C THR A 103 -7.58 13.19 -11.06
N VAL A 104 -6.74 12.28 -11.54
CA VAL A 104 -6.52 12.07 -12.98
C VAL A 104 -7.50 11.05 -13.56
N HIS A 105 -7.81 9.99 -12.82
CA HIS A 105 -8.51 8.81 -13.35
C HIS A 105 -9.90 8.57 -12.76
N GLY A 106 -10.27 9.24 -11.65
CA GLY A 106 -11.53 9.06 -10.94
C GLY A 106 -11.58 7.83 -10.03
N PHE A 107 -12.78 7.47 -9.54
CA PHE A 107 -12.99 6.29 -8.69
C PHE A 107 -12.70 4.97 -9.42
N TRP A 108 -12.27 3.96 -8.66
CA TRP A 108 -12.00 2.60 -9.13
C TRP A 108 -12.75 1.54 -8.34
#